data_AF-A0A849P4S8-F1
#
_entry.id   AF-A0A849P4S8-F1
#
_cell.length_a   1.000
_cell.length_b   1.000
_cell.length_c   1.000
_cell.angle_alpha   90.00
_cell.angle_beta   90.00
_cell.angle_gamma   90.00
#
_symmetry.space_group_name_H-M   'P 1'
#
loop_
_entity.id
_entity.type
_entity.pdbx_description
1 polymer ?
#
loop_
_entity_poly.entity_id
_entity_poly.type
_entity_poly.pdbx_seq_one_letter_code
_entity_poly.pdbx_strand_id
1 'polypeptide(L)'
;MLFSKQDLYSKFDFVYTDLSQIPFNSFMLSEISKEVNGYCFIQESNGDLCSYLIEPFKSWQPKTYSYLTNGEFFYAVKTTPYPGVIGDTTQLGIIVGNKVCYIQYTPYTYEKKTSRYPTIPLEILNSWLYRAEGWDMAESTVIDIHRGVLPSAVTYSVSPIDSIIGGFTDKTDKALPQYTEFLESKFNHPFRQSYHIKEFMDDKYFELRCLLDTRLDGDWGKNGFQLFVSSHNTERNVYVVPRTDVMQIKKLSHPAEAIDSYAAHLLSGKEGEFDFLQYAEDF
;
A
#
# COMPACT_ATOMS: atom_id res chain seq x y z
N MET A 1 12.55 -8.30 5.35
CA MET A 1 13.67 -8.30 4.37
C MET A 1 13.04 -8.50 3.02
N LEU A 2 13.35 -7.66 2.04
CA LEU A 2 12.73 -7.75 0.72
C LEU A 2 13.18 -9.02 -0.02
N PHE A 3 12.22 -9.73 -0.63
CA PHE A 3 12.46 -10.85 -1.52
C PHE A 3 13.21 -10.40 -2.76
N SER A 4 14.25 -11.14 -3.07
CA SER A 4 14.89 -11.12 -4.37
C SER A 4 14.12 -11.95 -5.40
N LYS A 5 14.51 -11.85 -6.68
CA LYS A 5 14.03 -12.77 -7.72
C LYS A 5 14.30 -14.23 -7.31
N GLN A 6 15.46 -14.52 -6.72
CA GLN A 6 15.79 -15.86 -6.25
C GLN A 6 14.86 -16.33 -5.11
N ASP A 7 14.55 -15.44 -4.17
CA ASP A 7 13.64 -15.76 -3.06
C ASP A 7 12.26 -16.14 -3.59
N LEU A 8 11.74 -15.40 -4.58
CA LEU A 8 10.46 -15.71 -5.23
C LEU A 8 10.41 -17.17 -5.73
N TYR A 9 11.40 -17.60 -6.52
CA TYR A 9 11.46 -18.97 -7.03
C TYR A 9 11.74 -20.02 -5.95
N SER A 10 12.29 -19.63 -4.79
CA SER A 10 12.51 -20.55 -3.67
C SER A 10 11.29 -20.71 -2.76
N LYS A 11 10.40 -19.70 -2.72
CA LYS A 11 9.29 -19.61 -1.76
C LYS A 11 7.96 -20.08 -2.31
N PHE A 12 7.82 -20.06 -3.63
CA PHE A 12 6.65 -20.54 -4.37
C PHE A 12 7.00 -21.83 -5.12
N ASP A 13 6.03 -22.73 -5.26
CA ASP A 13 6.23 -23.99 -5.97
C ASP A 13 6.24 -23.79 -7.49
N PHE A 14 5.48 -22.80 -7.96
CA PHE A 14 5.39 -22.42 -9.36
C PHE A 14 5.46 -20.90 -9.52
N VAL A 15 6.20 -20.44 -10.52
CA VAL A 15 6.27 -19.03 -10.91
C VAL A 15 6.17 -18.96 -12.43
N TYR A 16 5.05 -18.45 -12.93
CA TYR A 16 4.74 -18.30 -14.35
C TYR A 16 5.09 -16.89 -14.80
N THR A 17 6.05 -16.73 -15.72
CA THR A 17 6.33 -15.45 -16.40
C THR A 17 5.67 -15.38 -17.78
N ASP A 18 5.43 -16.53 -18.41
CA ASP A 18 4.45 -16.65 -19.50
C ASP A 18 3.05 -16.83 -18.89
N LEU A 19 2.31 -15.72 -18.81
CA LEU A 19 1.00 -15.67 -18.18
C LEU A 19 -0.07 -16.46 -18.94
N SER A 20 0.18 -16.83 -20.20
CA SER A 20 -0.74 -17.67 -20.99
C SER A 20 -0.74 -19.14 -20.54
N GLN A 21 0.31 -19.58 -19.84
CA GLN A 21 0.49 -20.96 -19.40
C GLN A 21 -0.09 -21.25 -18.01
N ILE A 22 -0.72 -20.26 -17.36
CA ILE A 22 -1.23 -20.43 -15.99
C ILE A 22 -2.43 -21.39 -16.01
N PRO A 23 -2.36 -22.55 -15.33
CA PRO A 23 -3.48 -23.48 -15.25
C PRO A 23 -4.45 -23.07 -14.14
N PHE A 24 -5.03 -21.86 -14.23
CA PHE A 24 -5.77 -21.24 -13.11
C PHE A 24 -6.88 -22.13 -12.52
N ASN A 25 -7.59 -22.85 -13.38
CA ASN A 25 -8.68 -23.76 -12.98
C ASN A 25 -8.21 -24.99 -12.17
N SER A 26 -6.91 -25.32 -12.17
CA SER A 26 -6.38 -26.43 -11.37
C SER A 26 -6.02 -26.02 -9.94
N PHE A 27 -5.98 -24.72 -9.62
CA PHE A 27 -5.61 -24.26 -8.28
C PHE A 27 -6.76 -24.44 -7.29
N MET A 28 -6.41 -24.80 -6.06
CA MET A 28 -7.35 -24.98 -4.96
C MET A 28 -7.67 -23.64 -4.31
N LEU A 29 -8.55 -22.85 -4.93
CA LEU A 29 -8.97 -21.55 -4.44
C LEU A 29 -10.45 -21.58 -4.03
N SER A 30 -10.78 -20.90 -2.91
CA SER A 30 -12.18 -20.62 -2.57
C SER A 30 -12.81 -19.70 -3.61
N GLU A 31 -14.14 -19.68 -3.72
CA GLU A 31 -14.82 -18.79 -4.68
C GLU A 31 -14.51 -17.31 -4.43
N ILE A 32 -14.46 -16.90 -3.15
CA ILE A 32 -14.06 -15.54 -2.77
C ILE A 32 -12.62 -15.27 -3.20
N SER A 33 -11.70 -16.21 -2.97
CA SER A 33 -10.29 -16.08 -3.36
C SER A 33 -10.10 -16.01 -4.87
N LYS A 34 -10.99 -16.60 -5.67
CA LYS A 34 -10.99 -16.47 -7.13
C LYS A 34 -11.47 -15.09 -7.56
N GLU A 35 -12.53 -14.57 -6.93
CA GLU A 35 -13.11 -13.27 -7.26
C GLU A 35 -12.11 -12.12 -7.07
N VAL A 36 -11.30 -12.16 -6.01
CA VAL A 36 -10.30 -11.12 -5.72
C VAL A 36 -8.89 -11.49 -6.19
N ASN A 37 -8.76 -12.48 -7.08
CA ASN A 37 -7.45 -12.98 -7.49
C ASN A 37 -6.74 -12.06 -8.49
N GLY A 38 -5.42 -11.95 -8.38
CA GLY A 38 -4.59 -11.27 -9.38
C GLY A 38 -4.72 -11.81 -10.81
N TYR A 39 -5.12 -13.07 -10.99
CA TYR A 39 -5.41 -13.65 -12.30
C TYR A 39 -6.51 -12.88 -13.05
N CYS A 40 -7.45 -12.24 -12.34
CA CYS A 40 -8.48 -11.40 -12.95
C CYS A 40 -7.88 -10.20 -13.71
N PHE A 41 -6.74 -9.64 -13.28
CA PHE A 41 -6.04 -8.62 -14.07
C PHE A 41 -5.60 -9.13 -15.43
N ILE A 42 -5.11 -10.36 -15.50
CA ILE A 42 -4.62 -10.97 -16.74
C ILE A 42 -5.80 -11.11 -17.73
N GLN A 43 -6.97 -11.49 -17.21
CA GLN A 43 -8.20 -11.59 -18.00
C GLN A 43 -8.70 -10.22 -18.47
N GLU A 44 -8.80 -9.24 -17.56
CA GLU A 44 -9.30 -7.90 -17.88
C GLU A 44 -8.37 -7.14 -18.86
N SER A 45 -7.06 -7.37 -18.77
CA SER A 45 -6.06 -6.75 -19.65
C SER A 45 -5.91 -7.42 -21.02
N ASN A 46 -6.64 -8.53 -21.28
CA ASN A 46 -6.41 -9.40 -22.44
C ASN A 46 -4.95 -9.82 -22.58
N GLY A 47 -4.24 -10.02 -21.45
CA GLY A 47 -2.83 -10.39 -21.41
C GLY A 47 -1.83 -9.24 -21.53
N ASP A 48 -2.25 -7.99 -21.80
CA ASP A 48 -1.36 -6.82 -21.84
C ASP A 48 -1.40 -6.03 -20.52
N LEU A 49 -0.78 -6.59 -19.49
CA LEU A 49 -0.67 -5.95 -18.18
C LEU A 49 0.16 -4.65 -18.21
N CYS A 50 1.08 -4.49 -19.16
CA CYS A 50 1.92 -3.30 -19.21
C CYS A 50 1.08 -2.08 -19.58
N SER A 51 0.32 -2.15 -20.67
CA SER A 51 -0.59 -1.07 -21.06
C SER A 51 -1.72 -0.88 -20.03
N TYR A 52 -2.17 -1.97 -19.39
CA TYR A 52 -3.28 -1.91 -18.45
C TYR A 52 -2.91 -1.36 -17.06
N LEU A 53 -1.79 -1.77 -16.48
CA LEU A 53 -1.39 -1.39 -15.11
C LEU A 53 -0.29 -0.34 -15.05
N ILE A 54 0.64 -0.30 -16.02
CA ILE A 54 1.85 0.51 -15.94
C ILE A 54 1.71 1.83 -16.68
N GLU A 55 1.05 1.88 -17.84
CA GLU A 55 0.92 3.11 -18.64
C GLU A 55 0.37 4.32 -17.86
N PRO A 56 -0.57 4.20 -16.90
CA PRO A 56 -1.00 5.34 -16.10
C PRO A 56 0.14 6.04 -15.34
N PHE A 57 1.18 5.32 -14.92
CA PHE A 57 2.32 5.89 -14.21
C PHE A 57 3.10 6.88 -15.06
N LYS A 58 3.09 6.75 -16.38
CA LYS A 58 3.83 7.62 -17.30
C LYS A 58 3.54 9.10 -17.10
N SER A 59 2.28 9.45 -16.80
CA SER A 59 1.85 10.84 -16.62
C SER A 59 1.96 11.30 -15.18
N TRP A 60 1.77 10.40 -14.21
CA TRP A 60 1.59 10.76 -12.80
C TRP A 60 2.80 10.43 -11.90
N GLN A 61 3.61 9.46 -12.30
CA GLN A 61 4.74 8.89 -11.55
C GLN A 61 5.88 8.47 -12.52
N PRO A 62 6.44 9.40 -13.30
CA PRO A 62 7.36 9.09 -14.39
C PRO A 62 8.68 8.44 -13.95
N LYS A 63 9.18 8.73 -12.73
CA LYS A 63 10.42 8.10 -12.24
C LYS A 63 10.17 6.61 -12.02
N THR A 64 9.07 6.25 -11.37
CA THR A 64 8.63 4.88 -11.12
C THR A 64 8.31 4.16 -12.43
N TYR A 65 7.61 4.82 -13.36
CA TYR A 65 7.29 4.29 -14.68
C TYR A 65 8.54 3.78 -15.41
N SER A 66 9.65 4.52 -15.35
CA SER A 66 10.91 4.14 -16.02
C SER A 66 11.50 2.81 -15.52
N TYR A 67 11.21 2.42 -14.28
CA TYR A 67 11.59 1.14 -13.73
C TYR A 67 10.57 0.05 -14.07
N LEU A 68 9.27 0.34 -13.88
CA LEU A 68 8.21 -0.63 -14.10
C LEU A 68 8.08 -1.06 -15.56
N THR A 69 8.32 -0.17 -16.53
CA THR A 69 8.23 -0.50 -17.97
C THR A 69 9.24 -1.56 -18.42
N ASN A 70 10.29 -1.78 -17.64
CA ASN A 70 11.33 -2.78 -17.91
C ASN A 70 11.14 -4.05 -17.06
N GLY A 71 10.05 -4.13 -16.29
CA GLY A 71 9.78 -5.26 -15.43
C GLY A 71 9.16 -6.45 -16.16
N GLU A 72 9.35 -7.63 -15.58
CA GLU A 72 8.77 -8.90 -16.05
C GLU A 72 7.60 -9.26 -15.13
N PHE A 73 6.37 -9.30 -15.65
CA PHE A 73 5.22 -9.75 -14.87
C PHE A 73 5.33 -11.24 -14.55
N PHE A 74 4.79 -11.62 -13.39
CA PHE A 74 4.72 -13.02 -12.98
C PHE A 74 3.42 -13.31 -12.24
N TYR A 75 3.07 -14.60 -12.24
CA TYR A 75 2.05 -15.18 -11.38
C TYR A 75 2.66 -16.35 -10.60
N ALA A 76 2.70 -16.25 -9.29
CA ALA A 76 3.32 -17.25 -8.41
C ALA A 76 2.27 -18.03 -7.62
N VAL A 77 2.52 -19.31 -7.40
CA VAL A 77 1.63 -20.24 -6.68
C VAL A 77 2.42 -21.06 -5.68
N LYS A 78 1.92 -21.08 -4.45
CA LYS A 78 2.37 -21.94 -3.38
C LYS A 78 1.22 -22.85 -3.00
N THR A 79 1.41 -24.13 -3.21
CA THR A 79 0.41 -25.16 -2.99
C THR A 79 0.16 -25.34 -1.50
N THR A 80 -1.10 -25.55 -1.16
CA THR A 80 -1.49 -25.84 0.22
C THR A 80 -1.00 -27.22 0.64
N PRO A 81 -0.35 -27.36 1.81
CA PRO A 81 -0.07 -28.67 2.38
C PRO A 81 -1.33 -29.33 2.99
N TYR A 82 -2.45 -28.61 3.08
CA TYR A 82 -3.72 -29.08 3.66
C TYR A 82 -4.90 -28.89 2.69
N PRO A 83 -4.97 -29.66 1.59
CA PRO A 83 -6.08 -29.62 0.64
C PRO A 83 -7.44 -29.76 1.32
N GLY A 84 -8.38 -28.86 0.99
CA GLY A 84 -9.74 -28.84 1.53
C GLY A 84 -9.93 -28.09 2.85
N VAL A 85 -8.85 -27.68 3.52
CA VAL A 85 -8.91 -26.80 4.71
C VAL A 85 -8.46 -25.39 4.37
N ILE A 86 -7.31 -25.28 3.70
CA ILE A 86 -6.72 -24.01 3.28
C ILE A 86 -6.43 -24.12 1.80
N GLY A 87 -6.73 -23.06 1.03
CA GLY A 87 -6.46 -23.01 -0.39
C GLY A 87 -4.99 -22.67 -0.72
N ASP A 88 -4.66 -22.75 -2.00
CA ASP A 88 -3.36 -22.32 -2.50
C ASP A 88 -3.14 -20.81 -2.28
N THR A 89 -1.90 -20.41 -2.04
CA THR A 89 -1.51 -19.00 -1.98
C THR A 89 -1.01 -18.58 -3.35
N THR A 90 -1.57 -17.49 -3.88
CA THR A 90 -1.21 -16.98 -5.21
C THR A 90 -0.82 -15.51 -5.13
N GLN A 91 0.17 -15.09 -5.92
CA GLN A 91 0.55 -13.69 -6.04
C GLN A 91 0.75 -13.31 -7.51
N LEU A 92 0.09 -12.23 -7.96
CA LEU A 92 0.47 -11.52 -9.18
C LEU A 92 1.50 -10.45 -8.79
N GLY A 93 2.50 -10.26 -9.64
CA GLY A 93 3.45 -9.19 -9.42
C GLY A 93 4.29 -8.85 -10.64
N ILE A 94 5.28 -8.00 -10.42
CA ILE A 94 6.28 -7.60 -11.40
C ILE A 94 7.68 -7.72 -10.78
N ILE A 95 8.62 -8.26 -11.55
CA ILE A 95 10.03 -8.34 -11.21
C ILE A 95 10.75 -7.19 -11.90
N VAL A 96 11.38 -6.30 -11.13
CA VAL A 96 12.18 -5.19 -11.64
C VAL A 96 13.63 -5.40 -11.23
N GLY A 97 14.47 -5.81 -12.19
CA GLY A 97 15.83 -6.24 -11.88
C GLY A 97 15.82 -7.45 -10.94
N ASN A 98 16.29 -7.26 -9.70
CA ASN A 98 16.25 -8.28 -8.65
C ASN A 98 15.15 -8.03 -7.60
N LYS A 99 14.31 -7.00 -7.77
CA LYS A 99 13.25 -6.64 -6.83
C LYS A 99 11.92 -7.25 -7.26
N VAL A 100 11.14 -7.72 -6.30
CA VAL A 100 9.84 -8.33 -6.53
C VAL A 100 8.77 -7.45 -5.91
N CYS A 101 7.78 -7.04 -6.70
CA CYS A 101 6.63 -6.27 -6.25
C CYS A 101 5.36 -7.09 -6.46
N TYR A 102 4.49 -7.16 -5.46
CA TYR A 102 3.17 -7.76 -5.59
C TYR A 102 2.12 -6.70 -5.93
N ILE A 103 1.04 -7.14 -6.59
CA ILE A 103 -0.05 -6.28 -7.04
C ILE A 103 -1.37 -6.93 -6.59
N GLN A 104 -2.16 -6.18 -5.82
CA GLN A 104 -3.44 -6.64 -5.28
C GLN A 104 -4.59 -6.27 -6.23
N TYR A 105 -5.44 -7.24 -6.54
CA TYR A 105 -6.64 -7.06 -7.34
C TYR A 105 -7.86 -6.80 -6.47
N THR A 106 -8.78 -5.97 -6.98
CA THR A 106 -10.13 -5.82 -6.45
C THR A 106 -11.09 -5.57 -7.60
N PRO A 107 -12.29 -6.17 -7.61
CA PRO A 107 -13.29 -5.83 -8.63
C PRO A 107 -13.85 -4.40 -8.45
N TYR A 108 -13.58 -3.76 -7.30
CA TYR A 108 -14.14 -2.47 -6.90
C TYR A 108 -13.18 -1.29 -7.17
N THR A 109 -12.41 -1.32 -8.25
CA THR A 109 -11.32 -0.36 -8.54
C THR A 109 -11.75 1.12 -8.51
N TYR A 110 -10.78 2.02 -8.31
CA TYR A 110 -11.04 3.46 -8.39
C TYR A 110 -11.55 3.88 -9.78
N GLU A 111 -11.03 3.29 -10.86
CA GLU A 111 -11.52 3.47 -12.23
C GLU A 111 -13.04 3.22 -12.35
N LYS A 112 -13.53 2.15 -11.70
CA LYS A 112 -14.96 1.78 -11.73
C LYS A 112 -15.81 2.62 -10.78
N LYS A 113 -15.23 3.17 -9.70
CA LYS A 113 -15.93 4.01 -8.70
C LYS A 113 -15.04 5.15 -8.20
N THR A 114 -15.07 6.28 -8.90
CA THR A 114 -14.20 7.45 -8.65
C THR A 114 -14.48 8.19 -7.34
N SER A 115 -15.57 7.85 -6.63
CA SER A 115 -15.83 8.34 -5.27
C SER A 115 -15.14 7.52 -4.18
N ARG A 116 -14.52 6.37 -4.52
CA ARG A 116 -13.71 5.57 -3.59
C ARG A 116 -12.46 6.39 -3.22
N TYR A 117 -12.09 6.38 -1.95
CA TYR A 117 -10.88 7.04 -1.42
C TYR A 117 -10.84 8.57 -1.61
N PRO A 118 -11.82 9.32 -1.06
CA PRO A 118 -11.93 10.76 -1.27
C PRO A 118 -10.78 11.60 -0.69
N THR A 119 -9.92 11.00 0.14
CA THR A 119 -8.82 11.66 0.86
C THR A 119 -7.46 11.47 0.21
N ILE A 120 -7.30 10.47 -0.67
CA ILE A 120 -6.02 10.19 -1.34
C ILE A 120 -5.84 11.17 -2.51
N PRO A 121 -4.66 11.78 -2.73
CA PRO A 121 -4.36 12.59 -3.90
C PRO A 121 -4.75 11.93 -5.23
N LEU A 122 -5.27 12.71 -6.16
CA LEU A 122 -5.77 12.19 -7.45
C LEU A 122 -4.64 11.57 -8.28
N GLU A 123 -3.45 12.13 -8.22
CA GLU A 123 -2.25 11.64 -8.91
C GLU A 123 -1.90 10.22 -8.45
N ILE A 124 -2.01 9.94 -7.14
CA ILE A 124 -1.76 8.62 -6.56
C ILE A 124 -2.89 7.65 -6.93
N LEU A 125 -4.14 8.13 -6.93
CA LEU A 125 -5.29 7.35 -7.36
C LEU A 125 -5.22 7.00 -8.86
N ASN A 126 -4.76 7.92 -9.70
CA ASN A 126 -4.66 7.73 -11.14
C ASN A 126 -3.40 6.96 -11.57
N SER A 127 -2.47 6.68 -10.66
CA SER A 127 -1.33 5.78 -10.90
C SER A 127 -1.48 4.47 -10.14
N TRP A 128 -1.23 4.49 -8.84
CA TRP A 128 -1.06 3.31 -7.99
C TRP A 128 -2.37 2.56 -7.80
N LEU A 129 -3.47 3.27 -7.61
CA LEU A 129 -4.75 2.68 -7.19
C LEU A 129 -5.85 2.75 -8.28
N TYR A 130 -5.47 3.08 -9.51
CA TYR A 130 -6.44 3.31 -10.59
C TYR A 130 -7.21 2.03 -10.89
N ARG A 131 -6.45 0.95 -11.08
CA ARG A 131 -6.93 -0.41 -11.33
C ARG A 131 -6.51 -1.42 -10.26
N ALA A 132 -5.48 -1.11 -9.47
CA ALA A 132 -5.04 -1.97 -8.37
C ALA A 132 -5.70 -1.58 -7.04
N GLU A 133 -5.87 -2.56 -6.15
CA GLU A 133 -6.22 -2.29 -4.76
C GLU A 133 -4.99 -1.85 -3.96
N GLY A 134 -3.81 -2.30 -4.35
CA GLY A 134 -2.57 -1.95 -3.67
C GLY A 134 -1.35 -2.59 -4.33
N TRP A 135 -0.19 -2.06 -3.96
CA TRP A 135 1.12 -2.53 -4.37
C TRP A 135 1.95 -2.76 -3.12
N ASP A 136 2.88 -3.72 -3.18
CA ASP A 136 3.82 -3.92 -2.09
C ASP A 136 5.16 -4.48 -2.58
N MET A 137 6.23 -4.19 -1.85
CA MET A 137 7.47 -4.92 -2.04
C MET A 137 7.33 -6.28 -1.38
N ALA A 138 7.69 -7.34 -2.09
CA ALA A 138 7.56 -8.68 -1.55
C ALA A 138 8.50 -8.87 -0.34
N GLU A 139 7.95 -9.24 0.81
CA GLU A 139 8.71 -9.59 2.03
C GLU A 139 8.40 -10.99 2.55
N SER A 140 7.27 -11.53 2.12
CA SER A 140 6.77 -12.85 2.46
C SER A 140 5.98 -13.42 1.28
N THR A 141 5.39 -14.61 1.43
CA THR A 141 4.49 -15.18 0.40
C THR A 141 3.12 -14.52 0.38
N VAL A 142 2.76 -13.79 1.44
CA VAL A 142 1.51 -13.04 1.60
C VAL A 142 1.81 -11.58 1.89
N ILE A 143 0.91 -10.70 1.47
CA ILE A 143 1.02 -9.26 1.70
C ILE A 143 0.45 -8.94 3.09
N ASP A 144 1.11 -8.05 3.83
CA ASP A 144 0.56 -7.52 5.07
C ASP A 144 -0.57 -6.53 4.72
N ILE A 145 -1.75 -6.72 5.30
CA ILE A 145 -2.89 -5.83 5.04
C ILE A 145 -2.80 -4.54 5.85
N HIS A 146 -2.06 -4.56 6.96
CA HIS A 146 -1.96 -3.43 7.89
C HIS A 146 -0.88 -2.44 7.51
N ARG A 147 0.05 -2.82 6.64
CA ARG A 147 1.10 -1.94 6.16
C ARG A 147 1.64 -2.45 4.83
N GLY A 148 2.14 -1.53 4.03
CA GLY A 148 2.91 -1.82 2.84
C GLY A 148 3.87 -0.66 2.62
N VAL A 149 5.03 -0.97 2.05
CA VAL A 149 6.04 0.05 1.72
C VAL A 149 5.70 0.78 0.42
N LEU A 150 4.58 0.46 -0.23
CA LEU A 150 4.04 1.15 -1.40
C LEU A 150 2.55 1.47 -1.16
N PRO A 151 1.96 2.40 -1.94
CA PRO A 151 0.56 2.78 -1.75
C PRO A 151 -0.40 1.59 -1.83
N SER A 152 -1.21 1.41 -0.79
CA SER A 152 -2.24 0.38 -0.73
C SER A 152 -3.54 0.91 -0.17
N ALA A 153 -4.63 0.64 -0.89
CA ALA A 153 -5.97 0.97 -0.45
C ALA A 153 -6.50 0.01 0.62
N VAL A 154 -5.92 -1.21 0.71
CA VAL A 154 -6.15 -2.13 1.82
C VAL A 154 -5.62 -1.51 3.10
N THR A 155 -4.33 -1.13 3.11
CA THR A 155 -3.68 -0.44 4.23
C THR A 155 -4.44 0.80 4.65
N TYR A 156 -4.81 1.66 3.70
CA TYR A 156 -5.67 2.82 3.96
C TYR A 156 -6.97 2.44 4.69
N SER A 157 -7.62 1.36 4.27
CA SER A 157 -8.93 0.96 4.81
C SER A 157 -8.83 0.39 6.22
N VAL A 158 -7.74 -0.29 6.57
CA VAL A 158 -7.62 -1.05 7.83
C VAL A 158 -6.62 -0.46 8.83
N SER A 159 -5.86 0.57 8.44
CA SER A 159 -4.76 1.09 9.26
C SER A 159 -4.91 2.58 9.62
N PRO A 160 -5.76 2.88 10.61
CA PRO A 160 -5.73 4.18 11.27
C PRO A 160 -4.39 4.43 11.98
N ILE A 161 -4.12 5.69 12.33
CA ILE A 161 -2.83 6.09 12.93
C ILE A 161 -2.48 5.31 14.21
N ASP A 162 -3.46 4.96 15.04
CA ASP A 162 -3.25 4.21 16.28
C ASP A 162 -2.87 2.73 16.05
N SER A 163 -3.20 2.16 14.90
CA SER A 163 -2.75 0.81 14.53
C SER A 163 -1.30 0.79 14.04
N ILE A 164 -0.77 1.94 13.60
CA ILE A 164 0.59 2.06 13.04
C ILE A 164 1.59 2.57 14.08
N ILE A 165 1.15 3.51 14.93
CA ILE A 165 1.97 4.18 15.92
C ILE A 165 1.79 3.51 17.29
N GLY A 166 2.80 2.74 17.71
CA GLY A 166 2.78 2.05 19.00
C GLY A 166 2.69 3.01 20.19
N GLY A 167 1.81 2.69 21.15
CA GLY A 167 1.60 3.50 22.36
C GLY A 167 0.80 4.78 22.12
N PHE A 168 0.07 4.88 21.01
CA PHE A 168 -0.80 6.01 20.70
C PHE A 168 -2.05 6.06 21.59
N THR A 169 -2.60 4.89 21.96
CA THR A 169 -3.81 4.76 22.76
C THR A 169 -3.53 4.28 24.19
N ASP A 170 -4.46 4.57 25.09
CA ASP A 170 -4.53 3.98 26.42
C ASP A 170 -5.19 2.58 26.39
N LYS A 171 -5.27 1.96 27.56
CA LYS A 171 -5.91 0.65 27.77
C LYS A 171 -7.41 0.59 27.46
N THR A 172 -8.05 1.74 27.23
CA THR A 172 -9.47 1.86 26.87
C THR A 172 -9.67 2.19 25.39
N ASP A 173 -8.62 2.07 24.59
CA ASP A 173 -8.62 2.37 23.15
C ASP A 173 -8.85 3.86 22.83
N LYS A 174 -8.48 4.76 23.75
CA LYS A 174 -8.52 6.20 23.51
C LYS A 174 -7.12 6.75 23.27
N ALA A 175 -6.98 7.58 22.25
CA ALA A 175 -5.76 8.33 21.98
C ALA A 175 -5.29 9.11 23.22
N LEU A 176 -4.01 9.01 23.55
CA LEU A 176 -3.45 9.70 24.71
C LEU A 176 -3.61 11.23 24.56
N PRO A 177 -3.91 11.97 25.66
CA PRO A 177 -4.19 13.41 25.60
C PRO A 177 -3.13 14.22 24.85
N GLN A 178 -1.85 13.90 25.04
CA GLN A 178 -0.75 14.58 24.34
C GLN A 178 -0.87 14.51 22.81
N TYR A 179 -1.31 13.39 22.25
CA TYR A 179 -1.45 13.24 20.80
C TYR A 179 -2.73 13.90 20.31
N THR A 180 -3.82 13.73 21.05
CA THR A 180 -5.09 14.38 20.74
C THR A 180 -4.95 15.90 20.74
N GLU A 181 -4.46 16.49 21.83
CA GLU A 181 -4.30 17.96 21.96
C GLU A 181 -3.37 18.51 20.89
N PHE A 182 -2.25 17.82 20.61
CA PHE A 182 -1.32 18.20 19.56
C PHE A 182 -1.97 18.17 18.17
N LEU A 183 -2.62 17.07 17.79
CA LEU A 183 -3.25 16.91 16.47
C LEU A 183 -4.43 17.87 16.29
N GLU A 184 -5.26 18.03 17.31
CA GLU A 184 -6.40 18.97 17.26
C GLU A 184 -5.92 20.42 17.13
N SER A 185 -4.85 20.80 17.84
CA SER A 185 -4.24 22.13 17.70
C SER A 185 -3.60 22.31 16.33
N LYS A 186 -2.91 21.28 15.81
CA LYS A 186 -2.15 21.35 14.56
C LYS A 186 -3.07 21.42 13.34
N PHE A 187 -4.17 20.67 13.35
CA PHE A 187 -5.17 20.67 12.28
C PHE A 187 -6.31 21.67 12.51
N ASN A 188 -6.37 22.30 13.69
CA ASN A 188 -7.46 23.17 14.11
C ASN A 188 -8.85 22.51 13.91
N HIS A 189 -8.97 21.23 14.29
CA HIS A 189 -10.16 20.41 14.08
C HIS A 189 -10.23 19.26 15.09
N PRO A 190 -11.43 18.78 15.49
CA PRO A 190 -11.55 17.64 16.39
C PRO A 190 -10.99 16.35 15.79
N PHE A 191 -10.21 15.60 16.56
CA PHE A 191 -9.57 14.35 16.11
C PHE A 191 -10.37 13.12 16.57
N ARG A 192 -10.43 12.08 15.73
CA ARG A 192 -11.04 10.79 16.08
C ARG A 192 -10.15 10.06 17.09
N GLN A 193 -10.53 10.14 18.36
CA GLN A 193 -9.73 9.59 19.46
C GLN A 193 -9.85 8.06 19.63
N SER A 194 -10.87 7.43 19.05
CA SER A 194 -11.04 5.97 19.06
C SER A 194 -11.82 5.54 17.83
N TYR A 195 -11.52 4.34 17.33
CA TYR A 195 -12.20 3.72 16.19
C TYR A 195 -13.24 2.68 16.62
N HIS A 196 -13.35 2.42 17.93
CA HIS A 196 -14.27 1.43 18.51
C HIS A 196 -15.37 2.05 19.37
N ILE A 197 -15.23 3.34 19.73
CA ILE A 197 -16.22 4.06 20.54
C ILE A 197 -17.13 4.89 19.63
N LYS A 198 -18.44 4.61 19.69
CA LYS A 198 -19.48 5.24 18.85
C LYS A 198 -19.46 6.77 18.85
N GLU A 199 -19.11 7.39 19.97
CA GLU A 199 -19.01 8.85 20.10
C GLU A 199 -18.06 9.48 19.08
N PHE A 200 -16.97 8.79 18.72
CA PHE A 200 -15.93 9.30 17.82
C PHE A 200 -16.13 8.88 16.35
N MET A 201 -17.24 8.21 16.03
CA MET A 201 -17.56 7.76 14.67
C MET A 201 -18.27 8.84 13.82
N ASP A 202 -18.57 10.00 14.41
CA ASP A 202 -19.18 11.14 13.71
C ASP A 202 -18.21 11.77 12.69
N ASP A 203 -18.74 12.29 11.58
CA ASP A 203 -17.99 12.94 10.50
C ASP A 203 -17.37 14.28 10.91
N LYS A 204 -17.75 14.83 12.06
CA LYS A 204 -17.11 16.03 12.65
C LYS A 204 -15.68 15.79 13.13
N TYR A 205 -15.25 14.53 13.26
CA TYR A 205 -13.89 14.18 13.65
C TYR A 205 -13.08 13.80 12.42
N PHE A 206 -11.89 14.38 12.29
CA PHE A 206 -10.95 13.91 11.27
C PHE A 206 -10.18 12.68 11.76
N GLU A 207 -9.74 11.87 10.81
CA GLU A 207 -8.86 10.72 11.04
C GLU A 207 -7.64 10.78 10.12
N LEU A 208 -6.59 10.06 10.51
CA LEU A 208 -5.39 9.85 9.72
C LEU A 208 -5.30 8.37 9.39
N ARG A 209 -5.25 8.04 8.10
CA ARG A 209 -5.18 6.66 7.59
C ARG A 209 -3.89 6.45 6.83
N CYS A 210 -3.20 5.35 7.14
CA CYS A 210 -1.91 5.03 6.57
C CYS A 210 -2.06 4.74 5.07
N LEU A 211 -1.32 5.48 4.25
CA LEU A 211 -1.21 5.22 2.82
C LEU A 211 -0.07 4.25 2.51
N LEU A 212 1.07 4.43 3.19
CA LEU A 212 2.23 3.53 3.19
C LEU A 212 3.07 3.73 4.47
N ASP A 213 3.81 2.70 4.84
CA ASP A 213 4.77 2.70 5.95
C ASP A 213 6.10 2.13 5.42
N THR A 214 7.19 2.89 5.51
CA THR A 214 8.47 2.45 4.94
C THR A 214 9.18 1.38 5.77
N ARG A 215 8.66 1.02 6.95
CA ARG A 215 9.19 -0.08 7.76
C ARG A 215 8.89 -1.41 7.09
N LEU A 216 9.86 -2.30 7.16
CA LEU A 216 9.73 -3.66 6.65
C LEU A 216 8.76 -4.49 7.49
N ASP A 217 8.22 -5.55 6.90
CA ASP A 217 7.42 -6.53 7.64
C ASP A 217 8.22 -7.10 8.84
N GLY A 218 7.51 -7.37 9.92
CA GLY A 218 8.01 -7.57 11.29
C GLY A 218 8.46 -6.31 12.06
N ASP A 219 8.76 -5.18 11.42
CA ASP A 219 9.39 -4.04 12.10
C ASP A 219 8.37 -3.03 12.66
N TRP A 220 8.25 -2.97 13.98
CA TRP A 220 7.40 -2.01 14.70
C TRP A 220 8.22 -0.99 15.51
N GLY A 221 9.47 -0.79 15.13
CA GLY A 221 10.41 0.14 15.75
C GLY A 221 10.10 1.62 15.49
N LYS A 222 10.99 2.48 16.01
CA LYS A 222 10.95 3.95 15.89
C LYS A 222 11.85 4.45 14.76
N ASN A 223 11.58 3.97 13.56
CA ASN A 223 12.32 4.22 12.33
C ASN A 223 11.34 4.39 11.16
N GLY A 224 11.87 4.65 9.96
CA GLY A 224 11.04 4.82 8.79
C GLY A 224 10.30 6.14 8.75
N PHE A 225 9.47 6.24 7.72
CA PHE A 225 8.50 7.29 7.51
C PHE A 225 7.14 6.63 7.33
N GLN A 226 6.12 7.19 7.99
CA GLN A 226 4.75 6.74 7.85
C GLN A 226 3.96 7.85 7.17
N LEU A 227 3.36 7.55 6.01
CA LEU A 227 2.60 8.52 5.24
C LEU A 227 1.11 8.30 5.52
N PHE A 228 0.44 9.36 5.97
CA PHE A 228 -0.98 9.35 6.28
C PHE A 228 -1.73 10.31 5.37
N VAL A 229 -2.92 9.92 4.93
CA VAL A 229 -3.90 10.84 4.37
C VAL A 229 -4.91 11.21 5.43
N SER A 230 -5.42 12.44 5.38
CA SER A 230 -6.40 12.93 6.34
C SER A 230 -7.80 13.00 5.74
N SER A 231 -8.81 12.67 6.55
CA SER A 231 -10.20 13.03 6.23
C SER A 231 -10.53 14.49 6.56
N HIS A 232 -9.59 15.23 7.16
CA HIS A 232 -9.73 16.65 7.35
C HIS A 232 -9.75 17.35 5.99
N ASN A 233 -10.80 18.12 5.74
CA ASN A 233 -11.02 18.95 4.55
C ASN A 233 -11.02 18.17 3.20
N THR A 234 -11.13 18.90 2.08
CA THR A 234 -11.18 18.32 0.72
C THR A 234 -9.87 18.44 -0.06
N GLU A 235 -8.79 18.88 0.59
CA GLU A 235 -7.51 19.20 -0.06
C GLU A 235 -6.65 17.98 -0.39
N ARG A 236 -7.05 16.77 0.06
CA ARG A 236 -6.35 15.50 -0.20
C ARG A 236 -4.87 15.55 0.18
N ASN A 237 -4.57 16.17 1.33
CA ASN A 237 -3.20 16.31 1.83
C ASN A 237 -2.62 14.96 2.29
N VAL A 238 -1.31 14.81 2.13
CA VAL A 238 -0.53 13.69 2.69
C VAL A 238 0.43 14.23 3.73
N TYR A 239 0.45 13.58 4.88
CA TYR A 239 1.28 13.92 6.02
C TYR A 239 2.33 12.85 6.24
N VAL A 240 3.54 13.25 6.60
CA VAL A 240 4.64 12.36 6.92
C VAL A 240 4.92 12.42 8.42
N VAL A 241 4.96 11.25 9.05
CA VAL A 241 5.39 11.05 10.43
C VAL A 241 6.76 10.38 10.39
N PRO A 242 7.85 11.08 10.74
CA PRO A 242 9.18 10.49 10.77
C PRO A 242 9.40 9.69 12.05
N ARG A 243 10.01 8.51 11.94
CA ARG A 243 10.42 7.66 13.07
C ARG A 243 9.28 7.36 14.04
N THR A 244 8.05 7.20 13.54
CA THR A 244 6.83 7.01 14.34
C THR A 244 6.54 8.12 15.35
N ASP A 245 7.17 9.29 15.24
CA ASP A 245 6.99 10.41 16.17
C ASP A 245 5.95 11.39 15.62
N VAL A 246 4.70 11.19 16.06
CA VAL A 246 3.55 12.02 15.66
C VAL A 246 3.80 13.51 15.94
N MET A 247 4.58 13.85 16.97
CA MET A 247 4.90 15.24 17.31
C MET A 247 5.77 15.92 16.24
N GLN A 248 6.40 15.14 15.36
CA GLN A 248 7.20 15.61 14.23
C GLN A 248 6.44 15.54 12.89
N ILE A 249 5.11 15.37 12.92
CA ILE A 249 4.30 15.31 11.71
C ILE A 249 4.48 16.59 10.86
N LYS A 250 4.70 16.38 9.57
CA LYS A 250 4.80 17.44 8.55
C LYS A 250 3.86 17.14 7.40
N LYS A 251 3.56 18.16 6.59
CA LYS A 251 2.78 18.00 5.35
C LYS A 251 3.74 17.81 4.18
N LEU A 252 3.42 16.91 3.25
CA LEU A 252 4.14 16.82 1.99
C LEU A 252 3.65 17.91 1.03
N SER A 253 4.57 18.72 0.52
CA SER A 253 4.26 19.80 -0.44
C SER A 253 3.82 19.24 -1.80
N HIS A 254 4.48 18.17 -2.26
CA HIS A 254 4.20 17.49 -3.53
C HIS A 254 4.14 15.97 -3.30
N PRO A 255 3.03 15.44 -2.74
CA PRO A 255 2.93 14.03 -2.36
C PRO A 255 3.23 13.04 -3.49
N ALA A 256 2.71 13.33 -4.69
CA ALA A 256 2.92 12.50 -5.86
C ALA A 256 4.40 12.40 -6.24
N GLU A 257 5.13 13.53 -6.26
CA GLU A 257 6.56 13.53 -6.59
C GLU A 257 7.40 12.83 -5.51
N ALA A 258 7.06 13.01 -4.23
CA ALA A 258 7.75 12.38 -3.13
C ALA A 258 7.64 10.85 -3.20
N ILE A 259 6.43 10.33 -3.44
CA ILE A 259 6.16 8.89 -3.58
C ILE A 259 6.80 8.34 -4.86
N ASP A 260 6.76 9.09 -5.97
CA ASP A 260 7.40 8.68 -7.23
C ASP A 260 8.92 8.48 -7.05
N SER A 261 9.53 9.43 -6.35
CA SER A 261 10.97 9.41 -6.07
C SER A 261 11.34 8.29 -5.09
N TYR A 262 10.49 8.04 -4.09
CA TYR A 262 10.65 6.96 -3.13
C TYR A 262 10.53 5.58 -3.78
N ALA A 263 9.48 5.35 -4.57
CA ALA A 263 9.28 4.09 -5.27
C ALA A 263 10.42 3.82 -6.28
N ALA A 264 10.86 4.84 -7.01
CA ALA A 264 12.05 4.75 -7.84
C ALA A 264 13.33 4.41 -7.04
N HIS A 265 13.49 4.97 -5.83
CA HIS A 265 14.59 4.61 -4.93
C HIS A 265 14.52 3.13 -4.53
N LEU A 266 13.36 2.64 -4.09
CA LEU A 266 13.15 1.23 -3.74
C LEU A 266 13.47 0.29 -4.91
N LEU A 267 12.92 0.58 -6.10
CA LEU A 267 13.07 -0.24 -7.30
C LEU A 267 14.52 -0.22 -7.83
N SER A 268 15.23 0.89 -7.66
CA SER A 268 16.65 0.98 -8.05
C SER A 268 17.57 0.13 -7.18
N GLY A 269 17.12 -0.25 -5.98
CA GLY A 269 17.93 -0.98 -5.01
C GLY A 269 19.09 -0.17 -4.42
N LYS A 270 19.05 1.16 -4.54
CA LYS A 270 20.01 2.05 -3.87
C LYS A 270 19.99 1.83 -2.36
N GLU A 271 21.18 1.80 -1.78
CA GLU A 271 21.33 1.71 -0.33
C GLU A 271 20.88 3.00 0.37
N GLY A 272 20.54 2.86 1.65
CA GLY A 272 20.09 3.96 2.49
C GLY A 272 18.58 4.15 2.49
N GLU A 273 18.11 4.83 3.53
CA GLU A 273 16.71 5.22 3.69
C GLU A 273 16.41 6.44 2.80
N PHE A 274 15.25 6.44 2.15
CA PHE A 274 14.79 7.60 1.41
C PHE A 274 14.24 8.65 2.39
N ASP A 275 14.80 9.86 2.36
CA ASP A 275 14.36 10.93 3.25
C ASP A 275 13.15 11.68 2.67
N PHE A 276 11.98 11.46 3.25
CA PHE A 276 10.76 12.19 2.87
C PHE A 276 10.77 13.66 3.34
N LEU A 277 11.62 14.04 4.30
CA LEU A 277 11.63 15.40 4.85
C LEU A 277 12.09 16.45 3.83
N GLN A 278 12.82 16.05 2.80
CA GLN A 278 13.19 16.96 1.69
C GLN A 278 11.97 17.48 0.89
N TYR A 279 10.82 16.80 1.00
CA TYR A 279 9.54 17.21 0.37
C TYR A 279 8.55 17.80 1.38
N ALA A 280 8.93 17.88 2.66
CA ALA A 280 8.01 18.16 3.75
C ALA A 280 8.11 19.60 4.24
N GLU A 281 6.97 20.17 4.61
CA GLU A 281 6.82 21.52 5.14
C GLU A 281 6.05 21.52 6.46
N ASP A 282 6.24 22.58 7.25
CA ASP A 282 5.42 22.84 8.42
C ASP A 282 4.05 23.40 7.98
N PHE A 283 3.01 23.08 8.76
CA PHE A 283 1.63 23.50 8.54
C PHE A 283 0.95 23.89 9.86
#